data_AF-A0AAD5XH15-F1
#
_entry.id   AF-A0AAD5XH15-F1
#
_cell.length_a   1.000
_cell.length_b   1.000
_cell.length_c   1.000
_cell.angle_alpha   90.00
_cell.angle_beta   90.00
_cell.angle_gamma   90.00
#
_symmetry.space_group_name_H-M   'P 1'
#
loop_
_entity.id
_entity.type
_entity.pdbx_description
1 polymer ?
#
loop_
_entity_poly.entity_id
_entity_poly.type
_entity_poly.pdbx_seq_one_letter_code
_entity_poly.pdbx_strand_id
1 'polypeptide(L)'
;MGLFGSSSTRKNPLRSYATDAGKRITVFPNTRIRARKHIVIGVWIAAQVGYFIQSYYVLSTTPVLATFRLVLGPGLMIARAAANIINLNCALILLTVCKNILSLLRATFLGRLIPFDENIDMHILIAYGIIFWSVVHSLAHFYNFYAVELFLTADVVTAEYLNLLSGPGLTGQIISVVLFLMGTSAMEATRRKQFEIFWFLHHLFIVFFGGILMHGAFCLIKGDTGDICRGGPLFWKFWIGGAVLYIAERIGREIRARSRTYISKAVQHPSRVVEVQIMKPSCKPKAGQYISICCPEISPYQWHPFTLTSSPDEKFISVHINAVGDWTKEFATRLGCRFDEKGGKNVELESQTTSLPYLLVDGPYGTISEDVFDYEVGVLVGGGIGVTPFASILKTIWYRSKQENNLNRLKKVYFIWVCRDKEAFEWFQDLLLTIEEDIAEGFLEIRTYFTGKIPANDAKRMMLLDREASNDLVTGLRSRTFFGRPNFDLIFKEFGLVHPKTDVGVFFCGPKPLGDGLHKACNTQTNASETGTKFYFGTEHF
;
A
#
# COMPACT_ATOMS: atom_id res chain seq x y z
N MET A 1 -66.37 21.31 -23.35
CA MET A 1 -65.56 20.33 -24.08
C MET A 1 -65.01 19.35 -23.04
N GLY A 2 -65.70 18.27 -22.65
CA GLY A 2 -65.94 17.04 -23.42
C GLY A 2 -64.60 16.29 -23.61
N LEU A 3 -64.33 15.08 -23.10
CA LEU A 3 -65.13 13.97 -22.59
C LEU A 3 -64.30 13.07 -21.63
N PHE A 4 -64.99 12.51 -20.61
CA PHE A 4 -64.90 11.17 -19.95
C PHE A 4 -63.68 10.26 -20.22
N GLY A 5 -63.00 9.66 -19.21
CA GLY A 5 -63.47 8.57 -18.32
C GLY A 5 -63.00 7.20 -18.88
N SER A 6 -62.52 6.17 -18.19
CA SER A 6 -62.46 5.74 -16.78
C SER A 6 -61.36 4.66 -16.64
N SER A 7 -60.70 4.54 -15.48
CA SER A 7 -60.74 3.39 -14.51
C SER A 7 -60.26 2.01 -15.03
N SER A 8 -59.53 1.16 -14.28
CA SER A 8 -59.54 0.95 -12.83
C SER A 8 -58.35 0.09 -12.31
N THR A 9 -58.03 0.30 -11.02
CA THR A 9 -57.54 -0.63 -9.97
C THR A 9 -56.13 -1.25 -10.06
N ARG A 10 -55.30 -1.31 -9.01
CA ARG A 10 -55.53 -1.39 -7.55
C ARG A 10 -54.51 -0.57 -6.73
N LYS A 11 -55.03 0.08 -5.67
CA LYS A 11 -54.27 0.48 -4.47
C LYS A 11 -54.15 -0.71 -3.51
N ASN A 12 -53.04 -0.85 -2.78
CA ASN A 12 -52.95 -0.70 -1.31
C ASN A 12 -51.56 -1.06 -0.74
N PRO A 13 -51.25 -0.67 0.52
CA PRO A 13 -50.05 0.10 0.83
C PRO A 13 -49.01 -0.73 1.60
N LEU A 14 -47.73 -0.45 1.37
CA LEU A 14 -46.69 -0.96 2.25
C LEU A 14 -46.60 -0.05 3.48
N ARG A 15 -47.17 -0.59 4.57
CA ARG A 15 -47.05 -0.12 5.96
C ARG A 15 -45.63 0.33 6.28
N SER A 16 -45.52 1.57 6.77
CA SER A 16 -44.38 2.00 7.57
C SER A 16 -44.35 1.18 8.86
N TYR A 17 -43.29 0.40 9.06
CA TYR A 17 -42.89 0.03 10.41
C TYR A 17 -41.94 1.11 10.90
N ALA A 18 -42.41 1.88 11.86
CA ALA A 18 -41.56 2.69 12.71
C ALA A 18 -40.67 1.74 13.52
N THR A 19 -39.36 1.78 13.29
CA THR A 19 -38.39 1.35 14.29
C THR A 19 -37.94 2.60 15.02
N ASP A 20 -38.57 2.77 16.18
CA ASP A 20 -38.11 3.62 17.26
C ASP A 20 -36.71 3.17 17.75
N ALA A 21 -36.04 4.06 18.48
CA ALA A 21 -34.67 4.00 18.99
C ALA A 21 -33.56 4.50 18.03
N GLY A 22 -33.45 5.82 17.96
CA GLY A 22 -32.23 6.54 17.61
C GLY A 22 -31.09 6.27 18.60
N LYS A 23 -30.44 5.12 18.51
CA LYS A 23 -29.08 4.92 19.02
C LYS A 23 -28.11 5.16 17.87
N ARG A 24 -27.32 6.24 17.96
CA ARG A 24 -26.07 6.36 17.19
C ARG A 24 -25.25 5.11 17.48
N ILE A 25 -25.24 4.17 16.53
CA ILE A 25 -24.37 3.00 16.58
C ILE A 25 -22.96 3.55 16.38
N THR A 26 -22.23 3.73 17.48
CA THR A 26 -20.79 3.93 17.45
C THR A 26 -20.18 2.70 16.81
N VAL A 27 -19.84 2.86 15.55
CA VAL A 27 -19.05 1.95 14.74
C VAL A 27 -17.72 1.74 15.48
N PHE A 28 -17.46 0.52 15.95
CA PHE A 28 -16.17 0.15 16.54
C PHE A 28 -15.40 -0.74 15.56
N PRO A 29 -14.68 -0.17 14.58
CA PRO A 29 -13.76 -0.94 13.76
C PRO A 29 -12.50 -1.19 14.59
N ASN A 30 -12.12 -2.46 14.71
CA ASN A 30 -10.83 -2.97 15.23
C ASN A 30 -10.08 -1.98 16.16
N THR A 31 -10.65 -1.74 17.34
CA THR A 31 -10.30 -0.59 18.19
C THR A 31 -8.83 -0.55 18.58
N ARG A 32 -8.16 -1.69 18.71
CA ARG A 32 -6.75 -1.73 19.15
C ARG A 32 -5.76 -1.25 18.10
N ILE A 33 -5.81 -1.74 16.86
CA ILE A 33 -4.85 -1.34 15.81
C ILE A 33 -5.10 0.12 15.42
N ARG A 34 -6.37 0.48 15.21
CA ARG A 34 -6.74 1.86 14.90
C ARG A 34 -6.42 2.83 16.04
N ALA A 35 -6.62 2.42 17.31
CA ALA A 35 -6.19 3.24 18.44
C ALA A 35 -4.67 3.39 18.49
N ARG A 36 -3.88 2.35 18.24
CA ARG A 36 -2.41 2.45 18.20
C ARG A 36 -1.94 3.44 17.13
N LYS A 37 -2.51 3.35 15.91
CA LYS A 37 -2.26 4.32 14.84
C LYS A 37 -2.56 5.74 15.31
N HIS A 38 -3.75 5.98 15.86
CA HIS A 38 -4.15 7.30 16.33
C HIS A 38 -3.31 7.82 17.51
N ILE A 39 -2.86 6.93 18.40
CA ILE A 39 -1.94 7.28 19.50
C ILE A 39 -0.59 7.72 18.93
N VAL A 40 0.01 6.96 18.01
CA VAL A 40 1.30 7.32 17.40
C VAL A 40 1.19 8.64 16.63
N ILE A 41 0.12 8.83 15.86
CA ILE A 41 -0.16 10.10 15.17
C ILE A 41 -0.34 11.24 16.17
N GLY A 42 -1.10 11.02 17.25
CA GLY A 42 -1.31 12.01 18.31
C GLY A 42 -0.02 12.42 19.01
N VAL A 43 0.85 11.45 19.32
CA VAL A 43 2.19 11.69 19.90
C VAL A 43 3.07 12.46 18.92
N TRP A 44 3.05 12.12 17.63
CA TRP A 44 3.81 12.84 16.60
C TRP A 44 3.33 14.29 16.44
N ILE A 45 2.02 14.55 16.44
CA ILE A 45 1.47 15.91 16.40
C ILE A 45 1.84 16.67 17.68
N ALA A 46 1.67 16.05 18.85
CA ALA A 46 2.00 16.68 20.14
C ALA A 46 3.50 17.01 20.23
N ALA A 47 4.38 16.12 19.75
CA ALA A 47 5.81 16.38 19.68
C ALA A 47 6.16 17.58 18.79
N GLN A 48 5.52 17.71 17.64
CA GLN A 48 5.72 18.87 16.75
C GLN A 48 5.24 20.17 17.39
N VAL A 49 4.03 20.18 17.96
CA VAL A 49 3.45 21.37 18.61
C VAL A 49 4.29 21.76 19.83
N GLY A 50 4.65 20.79 20.67
CA GLY A 50 5.50 21.01 21.83
C GLY A 50 6.87 21.58 21.45
N TYR A 51 7.50 21.02 20.41
CA TYR A 51 8.78 21.52 19.93
C TYR A 51 8.67 22.89 19.26
N PHE A 52 7.55 23.21 18.59
CA PHE A 52 7.26 24.56 18.10
C PHE A 52 7.23 25.57 19.25
N ILE A 53 6.40 25.29 20.27
CA ILE A 53 6.17 26.18 21.41
C ILE A 53 7.48 26.37 22.18
N GLN A 54 8.20 25.29 22.44
CA GLN A 54 9.51 25.36 23.09
C GLN A 54 10.50 26.20 22.28
N SER A 55 10.61 25.95 20.98
CA SER A 55 11.51 26.72 20.10
C SER A 55 11.13 28.20 20.07
N TYR A 56 9.83 28.49 19.94
CA TYR A 56 9.30 29.86 19.96
C TYR A 56 9.64 30.56 21.28
N TYR A 57 9.36 29.92 22.42
CA TYR A 57 9.61 30.48 23.74
C TYR A 57 11.09 30.75 23.99
N VAL A 58 11.97 29.79 23.69
CA VAL A 58 13.41 29.94 23.83
C VAL A 58 13.92 31.09 22.95
N LEU A 59 13.46 31.17 21.70
CA LEU A 59 13.86 32.23 20.77
C LEU A 59 13.30 33.61 21.17
N SER A 60 12.17 33.67 21.87
CA SER A 60 11.59 34.92 22.37
C SER A 60 12.33 35.48 23.58
N THR A 61 12.93 34.61 24.42
CA THR A 61 13.55 35.00 25.69
C THR A 61 15.08 35.10 25.64
N THR A 62 15.74 34.46 24.67
CA THR A 62 17.21 34.39 24.60
C THR A 62 17.87 35.76 24.39
N PRO A 63 18.80 36.23 25.22
CA PRO A 63 19.38 37.58 25.09
C PRO A 63 20.24 37.79 23.83
N VAL A 64 20.69 36.71 23.19
CA VAL A 64 21.64 36.70 22.05
C VAL A 64 21.02 37.12 20.70
N LEU A 65 19.69 37.18 20.61
CA LEU A 65 18.96 37.58 19.39
C LEU A 65 18.13 38.84 19.62
N ALA A 66 18.53 39.69 20.57
CA ALA A 66 17.78 40.89 20.93
C ALA A 66 17.67 41.85 19.75
N THR A 67 18.77 42.07 19.01
CA THR A 67 18.77 42.95 17.83
C THR A 67 17.86 42.40 16.73
N PHE A 68 18.00 41.11 16.41
CA PHE A 68 17.17 40.48 15.39
C PHE A 68 15.68 40.45 15.78
N ARG A 69 15.34 40.31 17.07
CA ARG A 69 13.94 40.38 17.52
C ARG A 69 13.34 41.78 17.40
N LEU A 70 14.14 42.83 17.62
CA LEU A 70 13.67 44.21 17.45
C LEU A 70 13.29 44.48 15.99
N VAL A 71 14.09 43.97 15.04
CA VAL A 71 13.87 44.19 13.60
C VAL A 71 12.79 43.26 13.04
N LEU A 72 12.90 41.96 13.30
CA LEU A 72 12.07 40.94 12.65
C LEU A 72 10.77 40.64 13.40
N GLY A 73 10.65 41.11 14.65
CA GLY A 73 9.49 40.83 15.50
C GLY A 73 9.16 39.33 15.54
N PRO A 74 7.86 38.94 15.59
CA PRO A 74 7.46 37.53 15.71
C PRO A 74 7.85 36.65 14.52
N GLY A 75 8.10 37.24 13.35
CA GLY A 75 8.48 36.50 12.14
C GLY A 75 9.77 35.70 12.30
N LEU A 76 10.72 36.17 13.11
CA LEU A 76 11.95 35.41 13.43
C LEU A 76 11.63 34.11 14.18
N MET A 77 10.81 34.19 15.24
CA MET A 77 10.47 33.04 16.06
C MET A 77 9.68 32.01 15.25
N ILE A 78 8.71 32.46 14.45
CA ILE A 78 7.88 31.58 13.61
C ILE A 78 8.75 30.89 12.56
N ALA A 79 9.59 31.64 11.83
CA ALA A 79 10.45 31.08 10.78
C ALA A 79 11.40 30.01 11.33
N ARG A 80 12.05 30.29 12.46
CA ARG A 80 13.03 29.37 13.09
C ARG A 80 12.36 28.18 13.76
N ALA A 81 11.22 28.36 14.42
CA ALA A 81 10.47 27.26 15.02
C ALA A 81 9.89 26.33 13.94
N ALA A 82 9.39 26.87 12.83
CA ALA A 82 8.95 26.09 11.68
C ALA A 82 10.12 25.30 11.05
N ALA A 83 11.29 25.93 10.87
CA ALA A 83 12.49 25.25 10.37
C ALA A 83 12.91 24.07 11.24
N ASN A 84 12.85 24.22 12.56
CA ASN A 84 13.14 23.14 13.51
C ASN A 84 12.21 21.93 13.33
N ILE A 85 10.93 22.16 13.04
CA ILE A 85 9.96 21.09 12.81
C ILE A 85 10.15 20.44 11.44
N ILE A 86 10.50 21.22 10.41
CA ILE A 86 10.92 20.67 9.12
C ILE A 86 12.11 19.72 9.33
N ASN A 87 13.13 20.12 10.11
CA ASN A 87 14.29 19.28 10.41
C ASN A 87 13.87 17.97 11.11
N LEU A 88 12.97 18.04 12.09
CA LEU A 88 12.45 16.86 12.80
C LEU A 88 11.72 15.91 11.85
N ASN A 89 10.84 16.42 10.99
CA ASN A 89 10.10 15.61 10.02
C ASN A 89 11.02 14.99 8.96
N CYS A 90 11.99 15.76 8.47
CA CYS A 90 13.01 15.27 7.54
C CYS A 90 13.92 14.19 8.15
N ALA A 91 14.12 14.17 9.47
CA ALA A 91 14.84 13.09 10.14
C ALA A 91 14.06 11.76 10.08
N LEU A 92 12.74 11.83 10.20
CA LEU A 92 11.86 10.66 10.29
C LEU A 92 11.44 10.11 8.92
N ILE A 93 11.31 10.97 7.90
CA ILE A 93 10.74 10.58 6.61
C ILE A 93 11.54 9.47 5.91
N LEU A 94 12.88 9.47 6.00
CA LEU A 94 13.72 8.41 5.42
C LEU A 94 13.58 7.07 6.15
N LEU A 95 13.35 7.09 7.48
CA LEU A 95 13.16 5.87 8.25
C LEU A 95 11.89 5.14 7.82
N THR A 96 10.83 5.87 7.47
CA THR A 96 9.54 5.28 7.05
C THR A 96 9.64 4.43 5.78
N VAL A 97 10.66 4.62 4.94
CA VAL A 97 10.85 3.85 3.70
C VAL A 97 11.88 2.72 3.85
N CYS A 98 12.48 2.54 5.03
CA CYS A 98 13.45 1.49 5.32
C CYS A 98 12.76 0.18 5.74
N LYS A 99 12.09 -0.49 4.80
CA LYS A 99 11.32 -1.74 4.99
C LYS A 99 12.04 -2.83 5.79
N ASN A 100 13.32 -3.15 5.55
CA ASN A 100 13.96 -4.24 6.30
C ASN A 100 14.19 -3.84 7.76
N ILE A 101 14.63 -2.60 8.00
CA ILE A 101 14.84 -2.06 9.35
C ILE A 101 13.51 -2.02 10.10
N LEU A 102 12.43 -1.53 9.47
CA LEU A 102 11.10 -1.51 10.07
C LEU A 102 10.58 -2.92 10.35
N SER A 103 10.86 -3.89 9.47
CA SER A 103 10.52 -5.30 9.69
C SER A 103 11.27 -5.89 10.89
N LEU A 104 12.54 -5.52 11.09
CA LEU A 104 13.32 -5.92 12.26
C LEU A 104 12.75 -5.30 13.54
N LEU A 105 12.42 -4.00 13.52
CA LEU A 105 11.81 -3.30 14.66
C LEU A 105 10.44 -3.88 15.02
N ARG A 106 9.66 -4.31 14.03
CA ARG A 106 8.38 -5.00 14.21
C ARG A 106 8.51 -6.29 15.03
N ALA A 107 9.60 -7.03 14.86
CA ALA A 107 9.84 -8.27 15.61
C ALA A 107 10.19 -8.04 17.09
N THR A 108 10.47 -6.79 17.49
CA THR A 108 10.79 -6.42 18.88
C THR A 108 9.55 -6.02 19.67
N PHE A 109 9.73 -5.63 20.94
CA PHE A 109 8.63 -5.08 21.76
C PHE A 109 7.99 -3.83 21.13
N LEU A 110 8.71 -3.09 20.28
CA LEU A 110 8.19 -1.89 19.61
C LEU A 110 7.06 -2.21 18.64
N GLY A 111 7.05 -3.39 18.00
CA GLY A 111 5.94 -3.80 17.13
C GLY A 111 4.60 -3.94 17.86
N ARG A 112 4.62 -4.08 19.20
CA ARG A 112 3.38 -4.07 20.01
C ARG A 112 2.82 -2.66 20.21
N LEU A 113 3.67 -1.64 20.17
CA LEU A 113 3.33 -0.25 20.41
C LEU A 113 3.10 0.54 19.11
N ILE A 114 3.98 0.36 18.13
CA ILE A 114 4.03 1.12 16.89
C ILE A 114 3.59 0.21 15.72
N PRO A 115 2.57 0.59 14.94
CA PRO A 115 2.13 -0.16 13.78
C PRO A 115 3.08 0.10 12.59
N PHE A 116 4.21 -0.60 12.55
CA PHE A 116 5.22 -0.45 11.49
C PHE A 116 4.72 -0.87 10.10
N ASP A 117 3.64 -1.64 10.01
CA ASP A 117 3.05 -2.08 8.74
C ASP A 117 2.35 -0.93 7.98
N GLU A 118 2.03 0.17 8.68
CA GLU A 118 1.45 1.39 8.09
C GLU A 118 2.51 2.48 7.84
N ASN A 119 3.75 2.07 7.58
CA ASN A 119 4.87 2.98 7.39
C ASN A 119 4.68 3.98 6.25
N ILE A 120 4.02 3.59 5.16
CA ILE A 120 3.76 4.47 4.01
C ILE A 120 2.68 5.51 4.35
N ASP A 121 1.67 5.16 5.16
CA ASP A 121 0.69 6.14 5.65
C ASP A 121 1.38 7.21 6.50
N MET A 122 2.29 6.78 7.38
CA MET A 122 3.12 7.69 8.17
C MET A 122 4.07 8.52 7.28
N HIS A 123 4.65 7.95 6.23
CA HIS A 123 5.46 8.68 5.25
C HIS A 123 4.68 9.84 4.63
N ILE A 124 3.45 9.56 4.16
CA ILE A 124 2.56 10.55 3.55
C ILE A 124 2.17 11.64 4.56
N LEU A 125 1.85 11.26 5.80
CA LEU A 125 1.51 12.21 6.85
C LEU A 125 2.69 13.13 7.20
N ILE A 126 3.90 12.57 7.33
CA ILE A 126 5.12 13.35 7.56
C ILE A 126 5.40 14.28 6.38
N ALA A 127 5.21 13.82 5.14
CA ALA A 127 5.36 14.65 3.94
C ALA A 127 4.39 15.84 3.95
N TYR A 128 3.12 15.64 4.33
CA TYR A 128 2.18 16.75 4.52
C TYR A 128 2.63 17.70 5.62
N GLY A 129 3.20 17.18 6.72
CA GLY A 129 3.82 18.00 7.76
C GLY A 129 4.97 18.87 7.23
N ILE A 130 5.87 18.30 6.42
CA ILE A 130 6.96 19.04 5.77
C ILE A 130 6.39 20.15 4.90
N ILE A 131 5.44 19.85 4.02
CA ILE A 131 4.83 20.86 3.13
C ILE A 131 4.18 21.99 3.93
N PHE A 132 3.37 21.66 4.95
CA PHE A 132 2.70 22.65 5.79
C PHE A 132 3.71 23.58 6.47
N TRP A 133 4.70 23.00 7.17
CA TRP A 133 5.69 23.81 7.88
C TRP A 133 6.63 24.56 6.95
N SER A 134 6.91 24.05 5.74
CA SER A 134 7.63 24.77 4.69
C SER A 134 6.87 26.01 4.24
N VAL A 135 5.54 25.93 4.06
CA VAL A 135 4.72 27.11 3.74
C VAL A 135 4.78 28.13 4.88
N VAL A 136 4.58 27.70 6.13
CA VAL A 136 4.67 28.59 7.31
C VAL A 136 6.05 29.24 7.41
N HIS A 137 7.12 28.46 7.20
CA HIS A 137 8.49 28.93 7.21
C HIS A 137 8.76 29.98 6.12
N SER A 138 8.35 29.71 4.87
CA SER A 138 8.52 30.63 3.74
C SER A 138 7.73 31.92 3.92
N LEU A 139 6.48 31.85 4.38
CA LEU A 139 5.67 33.04 4.65
C LEU A 139 6.27 33.91 5.77
N ALA A 140 6.79 33.28 6.83
CA ALA A 140 7.48 34.00 7.88
C ALA A 140 8.78 34.65 7.38
N HIS A 141 9.50 34.03 6.44
CA HIS A 141 10.66 34.64 5.80
C HIS A 141 10.30 35.81 4.87
N PHE A 142 9.20 35.72 4.11
CA PHE A 142 8.72 36.88 3.32
C PHE A 142 8.38 38.07 4.21
N TYR A 143 7.71 37.83 5.35
CA TYR A 143 7.50 38.86 6.35
C TYR A 143 8.83 39.44 6.87
N ASN A 144 9.79 38.57 7.21
CA ASN A 144 11.10 39.00 7.70
C ASN A 144 11.87 39.84 6.67
N PHE A 145 11.84 39.47 5.39
CA PHE A 145 12.52 40.23 4.33
C PHE A 145 11.93 41.64 4.19
N TYR A 146 10.60 41.75 4.22
CA TYR A 146 9.92 43.03 4.19
C TYR A 146 10.21 43.88 5.45
N ALA A 147 10.25 43.26 6.63
CA ALA A 147 10.60 43.94 7.87
C ALA A 147 12.03 44.50 7.85
N VAL A 148 12.99 43.77 7.27
CA VAL A 148 14.37 44.24 7.10
C VAL A 148 14.45 45.44 6.14
N GLU A 149 13.74 45.38 5.01
CA GLU A 149 13.70 46.49 4.04
C GLU A 149 13.14 47.77 4.69
N LEU A 150 12.06 47.66 5.46
CA LEU A 150 11.49 48.79 6.20
C LEU A 150 12.45 49.35 7.25
N PHE A 151 13.20 48.48 7.95
CA PHE A 151 14.10 48.90 9.03
C PHE A 151 15.41 49.52 8.51
N LEU A 152 16.00 48.96 7.44
CA LEU A 152 17.27 49.41 6.88
C LEU A 152 17.14 50.45 5.77
N THR A 153 15.91 50.80 5.36
CA THR A 153 15.57 51.58 4.15
C THR A 153 15.95 50.86 2.85
N ALA A 154 15.10 50.97 1.83
CA ALA A 154 15.21 50.22 0.56
C ALA A 154 16.52 50.50 -0.21
N ASP A 155 17.22 51.60 0.09
CA ASP A 155 18.48 51.98 -0.53
C ASP A 155 19.68 51.10 -0.11
N VAL A 156 19.54 50.34 1.00
CA VAL A 156 20.64 49.51 1.54
C VAL A 156 20.46 48.04 1.16
N VAL A 157 19.29 47.47 1.41
CA VAL A 157 18.95 46.08 1.07
C VAL A 157 17.44 45.98 0.79
N THR A 158 17.07 45.44 -0.37
CA THR A 158 15.67 45.18 -0.73
C THR A 158 15.23 43.77 -0.35
N ALA A 159 13.93 43.59 -0.10
CA ALA A 159 13.35 42.27 0.13
C ALA A 159 13.51 41.37 -1.10
N GLU A 160 13.48 41.94 -2.31
CA GLU A 160 13.73 41.20 -3.55
C GLU A 160 15.15 40.61 -3.57
N TYR A 161 16.16 41.42 -3.22
CA TYR A 161 17.54 40.94 -3.12
C TYR A 161 17.67 39.82 -2.09
N LEU A 162 17.08 39.99 -0.90
CA LEU A 162 17.10 38.96 0.14
C LEU A 162 16.38 37.68 -0.30
N ASN A 163 15.30 37.79 -1.06
CA ASN A 163 14.51 36.65 -1.48
C ASN A 163 15.13 35.87 -2.65
N LEU A 164 15.70 36.57 -3.64
CA LEU A 164 16.12 35.95 -4.91
C LEU A 164 17.63 35.84 -5.08
N LEU A 165 18.40 36.73 -4.47
CA LEU A 165 19.84 36.85 -4.70
C LEU A 165 20.68 36.47 -3.48
N SER A 166 20.10 36.49 -2.27
CA SER A 166 20.80 35.96 -1.09
C SER A 166 20.89 34.42 -1.16
N GLY A 167 21.99 33.87 -0.63
CA GLY A 167 22.20 32.41 -0.59
C GLY A 167 21.01 31.63 0.01
N PRO A 168 20.51 31.97 1.22
CA PRO A 168 19.33 31.35 1.79
C PRO A 168 18.05 31.60 0.98
N GLY A 169 17.86 32.81 0.43
CA GLY A 169 16.69 33.13 -0.38
C GLY A 169 16.59 32.26 -1.64
N LEU A 170 17.64 32.31 -2.48
CA LEU A 170 17.71 31.54 -3.71
C LEU A 170 17.56 30.04 -3.47
N THR A 171 18.29 29.51 -2.47
CA THR A 171 18.16 28.09 -2.11
C THR A 171 16.78 27.74 -1.59
N GLY A 172 16.15 28.61 -0.79
CA GLY A 172 14.78 28.43 -0.31
C GLY A 172 13.77 28.35 -1.45
N GLN A 173 13.92 29.18 -2.50
CA GLN A 173 13.08 29.13 -3.70
C GLN A 173 13.25 27.81 -4.47
N ILE A 174 14.50 27.39 -4.73
CA ILE A 174 14.81 26.14 -5.42
C ILE A 174 14.21 24.94 -4.66
N ILE A 175 14.42 24.87 -3.35
CA ILE A 175 13.89 23.79 -2.50
C ILE A 175 12.37 23.79 -2.49
N SER A 176 11.73 24.97 -2.47
CA SER A 176 10.27 25.10 -2.49
C SER A 176 9.67 24.61 -3.81
N VAL A 177 10.30 24.94 -4.95
CA VAL A 177 9.88 24.43 -6.28
C VAL A 177 10.04 22.92 -6.35
N VAL A 178 11.17 22.38 -5.88
CA VAL A 178 11.40 20.93 -5.83
C VAL A 178 10.34 20.23 -4.97
N LEU A 179 10.08 20.76 -3.77
CA LEU A 179 9.06 20.20 -2.87
C LEU A 179 7.66 20.24 -3.49
N PHE A 180 7.33 21.32 -4.22
CA PHE A 180 6.06 21.42 -4.95
C PHE A 180 5.92 20.36 -6.05
N LEU A 181 6.97 20.15 -6.86
CA LEU A 181 6.98 19.12 -7.91
C LEU A 181 6.87 17.71 -7.32
N MET A 182 7.58 17.44 -6.22
CA MET A 182 7.48 16.16 -5.50
C MET A 182 6.08 15.94 -4.93
N GLY A 183 5.50 16.96 -4.28
CA GLY A 183 4.18 16.86 -3.64
C GLY A 183 3.05 16.65 -4.66
N THR A 184 3.04 17.43 -5.74
CA THR A 184 1.98 17.37 -6.77
C THR A 184 2.03 16.06 -7.58
N SER A 185 3.22 15.57 -7.92
CA SER A 185 3.39 14.30 -8.63
C SER A 185 3.02 13.08 -7.76
N ALA A 186 3.21 13.17 -6.44
CA ALA A 186 2.86 12.13 -5.48
C ALA A 186 1.36 12.03 -5.14
N MET A 187 0.53 12.98 -5.57
CA MET A 187 -0.91 12.94 -5.35
C MET A 187 -1.54 11.69 -5.99
N GLU A 188 -2.52 11.09 -5.30
CA GLU A 188 -3.15 9.83 -5.72
C GLU A 188 -3.71 9.89 -7.15
N ALA A 189 -4.32 11.03 -7.52
CA ALA A 189 -4.86 11.25 -8.85
C ALA A 189 -3.79 11.21 -9.96
N THR A 190 -2.60 11.74 -9.70
CA THR A 190 -1.47 11.77 -10.65
C THR A 190 -0.78 10.42 -10.66
N ARG A 191 -0.38 9.90 -9.49
CA ARG A 191 0.36 8.64 -9.33
C ARG A 191 -0.38 7.44 -9.94
N ARG A 192 -1.71 7.37 -9.80
CA ARG A 192 -2.51 6.29 -10.40
C ARG A 192 -2.61 6.35 -11.92
N LYS A 193 -2.52 7.55 -12.51
CA LYS A 193 -2.60 7.74 -13.97
C LYS A 193 -1.24 7.60 -14.64
N GLN A 194 -0.20 8.15 -14.03
CA GLN A 194 1.15 8.27 -14.60
C GLN A 194 2.19 8.00 -13.50
N PHE A 195 2.47 6.71 -13.26
CA PHE A 195 3.40 6.30 -12.20
C PHE A 195 4.85 6.73 -12.49
N GLU A 196 5.27 6.73 -13.75
CA GLU A 196 6.63 7.14 -14.13
C GLU A 196 6.93 8.60 -13.75
N ILE A 197 5.99 9.52 -14.01
CA ILE A 197 6.13 10.94 -13.62
C ILE A 197 6.34 11.08 -12.11
N PHE A 198 5.51 10.37 -11.33
CA PHE A 198 5.68 10.29 -9.89
C PHE A 198 7.07 9.79 -9.54
N TRP A 199 7.51 8.67 -10.12
CA TRP A 199 8.79 8.05 -9.78
C TRP A 199 9.97 8.98 -10.05
N PHE A 200 10.04 9.59 -11.24
CA PHE A 200 11.15 10.49 -11.60
C PHE A 200 11.15 11.78 -10.77
N LEU A 201 10.01 12.44 -10.60
CA LEU A 201 9.95 13.69 -9.82
C LEU A 201 10.16 13.44 -8.33
N HIS A 202 9.76 12.29 -7.81
CA HIS A 202 10.00 11.96 -6.40
C HIS A 202 11.48 11.76 -6.09
N HIS A 203 12.32 11.35 -7.06
CA HIS A 203 13.78 11.27 -6.91
C HIS A 203 14.47 12.63 -6.73
N LEU A 204 13.76 13.74 -6.99
CA LEU A 204 14.23 15.07 -6.62
C LEU A 204 14.42 15.24 -5.10
N PHE A 205 14.05 14.26 -4.27
CA PHE A 205 14.41 14.22 -2.85
C PHE A 205 15.93 14.38 -2.62
N ILE A 206 16.78 13.95 -3.57
CA ILE A 206 18.23 14.15 -3.52
C ILE A 206 18.57 15.63 -3.58
N VAL A 207 17.96 16.34 -4.53
CA VAL A 207 18.10 17.80 -4.69
C VAL A 207 17.51 18.53 -3.48
N PHE A 208 16.37 18.08 -2.97
CA PHE A 208 15.73 18.63 -1.77
C PHE A 208 16.65 18.55 -0.55
N PHE A 209 17.19 17.38 -0.22
CA PHE A 209 18.07 17.22 0.95
C PHE A 209 19.41 17.93 0.77
N GLY A 210 20.02 17.86 -0.41
CA GLY A 210 21.23 18.62 -0.74
C GLY A 210 21.00 20.12 -0.61
N GLY A 211 19.85 20.60 -1.10
CA GLY A 211 19.40 21.98 -0.98
C GLY A 211 19.25 22.41 0.47
N ILE A 212 18.56 21.64 1.32
CA ILE A 212 18.37 22.00 2.74
C ILE A 212 19.72 22.04 3.50
N LEU A 213 20.63 21.10 3.22
CA LEU A 213 21.99 21.11 3.79
C LEU A 213 22.72 22.42 3.45
N MET A 214 22.60 22.89 2.20
CA MET A 214 23.22 24.14 1.76
C MET A 214 22.47 25.38 2.29
N HIS A 215 21.14 25.35 2.33
CA HIS A 215 20.28 26.46 2.75
C HIS A 215 20.62 26.94 4.17
N GLY A 216 20.82 25.99 5.09
CA GLY A 216 21.23 26.30 6.47
C GLY A 216 22.70 26.70 6.63
N ALA A 217 23.55 26.48 5.63
CA ALA A 217 25.00 26.69 5.72
C ALA A 217 25.41 28.17 5.60
N PHE A 218 24.57 29.01 4.97
CA PHE A 218 24.87 30.43 4.74
C PHE A 218 24.83 31.31 6.01
N CYS A 219 24.36 30.79 7.15
CA CYS A 219 24.37 31.49 8.44
C CYS A 219 23.85 32.94 8.42
N LEU A 220 22.71 33.20 7.77
CA LEU A 220 22.17 34.56 7.63
C LEU A 220 21.83 35.23 8.97
N ILE A 221 21.40 34.46 9.97
CA ILE A 221 21.04 34.96 11.30
C ILE A 221 22.20 34.65 12.25
N LYS A 222 22.93 35.70 12.65
CA LYS A 222 24.07 35.63 13.58
C LYS A 222 23.63 36.11 14.96
N GLY A 223 24.29 35.61 16.01
CA GLY A 223 24.03 36.09 17.38
C GLY A 223 24.71 37.44 17.62
N ASP A 224 24.12 38.24 18.50
CA ASP A 224 24.63 39.56 18.92
C ASP A 224 26.02 39.47 19.60
N THR A 225 26.43 38.28 20.05
CA THR A 225 27.69 38.03 20.77
C THR A 225 28.91 37.80 19.88
N GLY A 226 28.83 38.03 18.57
CA GLY A 226 29.96 37.83 17.65
C GLY A 226 30.33 36.35 17.40
N ASP A 227 29.55 35.41 17.92
CA ASP A 227 29.73 33.98 17.67
C ASP A 227 29.56 33.69 16.17
N ILE A 228 30.58 33.06 15.57
CA ILE A 228 30.55 32.54 14.20
C ILE A 228 29.50 31.41 14.18
N CYS A 229 28.28 31.74 13.78
CA CYS A 229 27.16 30.80 13.62
C CYS A 229 26.93 29.89 14.85
N ARG A 230 26.38 30.40 15.96
CA ARG A 230 26.03 29.54 17.11
C ARG A 230 25.08 28.40 16.68
N GLY A 231 25.64 27.20 16.48
CA GLY A 231 24.93 25.96 16.09
C GLY A 231 25.29 25.35 14.72
N GLY A 232 25.96 26.08 13.81
CA GLY A 232 26.18 25.65 12.42
C GLY A 232 24.88 25.29 11.68
N PRO A 233 24.94 24.71 10.47
CA PRO A 233 23.76 24.13 9.84
C PRO A 233 23.24 22.98 10.71
N LEU A 234 22.18 23.20 11.51
CA LEU A 234 21.65 22.18 12.43
C LEU A 234 21.09 20.95 11.69
N PHE A 235 20.68 21.12 10.43
CA PHE A 235 19.98 20.09 9.66
C PHE A 235 20.76 18.77 9.55
N TRP A 236 22.07 18.81 9.32
CA TRP A 236 22.86 17.57 9.15
C TRP A 236 22.79 16.67 10.37
N LYS A 237 22.66 17.24 11.58
CA LYS A 237 22.55 16.47 12.84
C LYS A 237 21.26 15.66 12.90
N PHE A 238 20.17 16.20 12.37
CA PHE A 238 18.87 15.52 12.28
C PHE A 238 18.86 14.50 11.14
N TRP A 239 19.49 14.84 10.02
CA TRP A 239 19.39 14.08 8.78
C TRP A 239 20.35 12.88 8.72
N ILE A 240 21.56 12.98 9.27
CA ILE A 240 22.62 11.98 9.07
C ILE A 240 22.23 10.57 9.52
N GLY A 241 21.51 10.45 10.65
CA GLY A 241 21.05 9.15 11.14
C GLY A 241 20.10 8.46 10.16
N GLY A 242 19.08 9.20 9.68
CA GLY A 242 18.15 8.69 8.67
C GLY A 242 18.82 8.39 7.33
N ALA A 243 19.77 9.23 6.92
CA ALA A 243 20.52 9.06 5.68
C ALA A 243 21.40 7.80 5.70
N VAL A 244 22.14 7.57 6.79
CA VAL A 244 22.98 6.37 6.94
C VAL A 244 22.14 5.10 6.95
N LEU A 245 21.02 5.08 7.68
CA LEU A 245 20.12 3.93 7.70
C LEU A 245 19.51 3.66 6.32
N TYR A 246 19.09 4.72 5.60
CA TYR A 246 18.56 4.58 4.25
C TYR A 246 19.62 4.06 3.27
N ILE A 247 20.85 4.56 3.32
CA ILE A 247 21.94 4.08 2.45
C ILE A 247 22.28 2.62 2.77
N ALA A 248 22.38 2.25 4.05
CA ALA A 248 22.63 0.87 4.46
C ALA A 248 21.52 -0.09 3.99
N GLU A 249 20.25 0.32 4.12
CA GLU A 249 19.09 -0.38 3.59
C GLU A 249 19.20 -0.57 2.05
N ARG A 250 19.53 0.49 1.31
CA ARG A 250 19.68 0.44 -0.16
C ARG A 250 20.82 -0.47 -0.59
N ILE A 251 21.97 -0.42 0.08
CA ILE A 251 23.11 -1.29 -0.19
C ILE A 251 22.73 -2.75 0.10
N GLY A 252 22.10 -3.03 1.24
CA GLY A 252 21.67 -4.39 1.60
C GLY A 252 20.69 -4.98 0.60
N ARG A 253 19.75 -4.17 0.09
CA ARG A 253 18.81 -4.57 -0.97
C ARG A 253 19.53 -4.88 -2.28
N GLU A 254 20.50 -4.06 -2.68
CA GLU A 254 21.26 -4.26 -3.91
C GLU A 254 22.12 -5.54 -3.87
N ILE A 255 22.78 -5.80 -2.73
CA ILE A 255 23.55 -7.03 -2.51
C ILE A 255 22.63 -8.26 -2.60
N ARG A 256 21.47 -8.21 -1.94
CA ARG A 256 20.47 -9.30 -1.97
C ARG A 256 19.88 -9.52 -3.36
N ALA A 257 19.61 -8.43 -4.08
CA ALA A 257 19.11 -8.46 -5.45
C ALA A 257 20.05 -9.22 -6.40
N ARG A 258 21.35 -8.94 -6.29
CA ARG A 258 22.40 -9.49 -7.17
C ARG A 258 22.84 -10.91 -6.81
N SER A 259 22.33 -11.49 -5.73
CA SER A 259 22.61 -12.89 -5.40
C SER A 259 22.19 -13.81 -6.55
N ARG A 260 22.93 -14.90 -6.77
CA ARG A 260 22.69 -15.88 -7.85
C ARG A 260 21.21 -16.22 -8.00
N THR A 261 20.65 -15.83 -9.14
CA THR A 261 19.24 -16.00 -9.50
C THR A 261 19.19 -16.40 -10.97
N TYR A 262 18.37 -17.40 -11.32
CA TYR A 262 18.14 -17.79 -12.71
C TYR A 262 16.71 -18.32 -12.87
N ILE A 263 16.17 -18.17 -14.07
CA ILE A 263 14.84 -18.64 -14.43
C ILE A 263 14.96 -20.13 -14.78
N SER A 264 14.18 -20.99 -14.11
CA SER A 264 14.14 -22.42 -14.39
C SER A 264 13.14 -22.76 -15.50
N LYS A 265 11.99 -22.07 -15.51
CA LYS A 265 10.89 -22.31 -16.46
C LYS A 265 10.04 -21.06 -16.62
N ALA A 266 9.56 -20.82 -17.84
CA ALA A 266 8.50 -19.86 -18.12
C ALA A 266 7.34 -20.61 -18.80
N VAL A 267 6.10 -20.35 -18.38
CA VAL A 267 4.90 -20.98 -18.93
C VAL A 267 3.90 -19.91 -19.30
N GLN A 268 3.39 -19.98 -20.52
CA GLN A 268 2.31 -19.13 -20.98
C GLN A 268 0.97 -19.72 -20.56
N HIS A 269 0.15 -18.89 -19.91
CA HIS A 269 -1.22 -19.22 -19.50
C HIS A 269 -2.24 -18.40 -20.29
N PRO A 270 -3.50 -18.85 -20.36
CA PRO A 270 -4.62 -18.08 -20.90
C PRO A 270 -4.78 -16.72 -20.22
N SER A 271 -5.61 -15.83 -20.80
CA SER A 271 -5.86 -14.48 -20.23
C SER A 271 -4.61 -13.61 -20.04
N ARG A 272 -3.60 -13.76 -20.91
CA ARG A 272 -2.36 -12.95 -20.92
C ARG A 272 -1.49 -13.09 -19.67
N VAL A 273 -1.50 -14.26 -19.04
CA VAL A 273 -0.70 -14.54 -17.84
C VAL A 273 0.56 -15.32 -18.21
N VAL A 274 1.71 -14.95 -17.63
CA VAL A 274 2.96 -15.72 -17.71
C VAL A 274 3.34 -16.18 -16.32
N GLU A 275 3.53 -17.48 -16.13
CA GLU A 275 4.16 -18.05 -14.95
C GLU A 275 5.67 -18.07 -15.14
N VAL A 276 6.40 -17.54 -14.16
CA VAL A 276 7.87 -17.56 -14.16
C VAL A 276 8.34 -18.28 -12.90
N GLN A 277 9.04 -19.40 -13.08
CA GLN A 277 9.69 -20.16 -12.03
C GLN A 277 11.16 -19.74 -11.93
N ILE A 278 11.56 -19.34 -10.73
CA ILE A 278 12.84 -18.71 -10.45
C ILE A 278 13.55 -19.55 -9.37
N MET A 279 14.83 -19.83 -9.59
CA MET A 279 15.68 -20.50 -8.61
C MET A 279 16.56 -19.46 -7.92
N LYS A 280 16.31 -19.23 -6.62
CA LYS A 280 17.07 -18.30 -5.79
C LYS A 280 17.34 -18.88 -4.41
N PRO A 281 18.49 -19.57 -4.20
CA PRO A 281 18.79 -20.25 -2.93
C PRO A 281 18.86 -19.33 -1.71
N SER A 282 19.16 -18.05 -1.91
CA SER A 282 19.22 -17.04 -0.85
C SER A 282 17.83 -16.59 -0.36
N CYS A 283 16.77 -16.86 -1.12
CA CYS A 283 15.41 -16.44 -0.82
C CYS A 283 14.68 -17.52 -0.04
N LYS A 284 14.19 -17.20 1.16
CA LYS A 284 13.34 -18.06 1.99
C LYS A 284 11.99 -17.38 2.18
N PRO A 285 11.05 -17.56 1.24
CA PRO A 285 9.76 -16.90 1.31
C PRO A 285 8.83 -17.53 2.35
N LYS A 286 7.86 -16.74 2.82
CA LYS A 286 6.65 -17.21 3.49
C LYS A 286 5.45 -17.09 2.56
N ALA A 287 4.37 -17.78 2.91
CA ALA A 287 3.13 -17.78 2.14
C ALA A 287 2.54 -16.36 2.01
N GLY A 288 2.12 -15.99 0.80
CA GLY A 288 1.49 -14.68 0.52
C GLY A 288 2.47 -13.50 0.43
N GLN A 289 3.77 -13.71 0.61
CA GLN A 289 4.78 -12.67 0.42
C GLN A 289 4.94 -12.28 -1.05
N TYR A 290 5.55 -11.13 -1.30
CA TYR A 290 5.86 -10.68 -2.66
C TYR A 290 7.36 -10.42 -2.83
N ILE A 291 7.82 -10.42 -4.08
CA ILE A 291 9.18 -10.06 -4.47
C ILE A 291 9.14 -8.90 -5.47
N SER A 292 10.23 -8.15 -5.56
CA SER A 292 10.44 -7.16 -6.62
C SER A 292 11.43 -7.70 -7.64
N ILE A 293 11.03 -7.66 -8.90
CA ILE A 293 11.79 -8.18 -10.03
C ILE A 293 12.29 -7.02 -10.88
N CYS A 294 13.55 -7.09 -11.29
CA CYS A 294 14.15 -6.22 -12.29
C CYS A 294 14.81 -7.10 -13.38
N CYS A 295 14.55 -6.77 -14.64
CA CYS A 295 15.14 -7.41 -15.81
C CYS A 295 16.03 -6.38 -16.53
N PRO A 296 17.36 -6.41 -16.31
CA PRO A 296 18.26 -5.39 -16.84
C PRO A 296 18.29 -5.29 -18.37
N GLU A 297 17.95 -6.38 -19.07
CA GLU A 297 17.87 -6.41 -20.55
C GLU A 297 16.70 -5.58 -21.10
N ILE A 298 15.67 -5.34 -20.29
CA ILE A 298 14.50 -4.52 -20.66
C ILE A 298 14.65 -3.13 -20.07
N SER A 299 14.90 -3.06 -18.77
CA SER A 299 15.05 -1.81 -18.04
C SER A 299 15.94 -2.02 -16.83
N PRO A 300 17.13 -1.38 -16.75
CA PRO A 300 18.07 -1.60 -15.67
C PRO A 300 17.63 -1.00 -14.32
N TYR A 301 16.67 -0.07 -14.32
CA TYR A 301 16.28 0.68 -13.12
C TYR A 301 14.84 0.45 -12.67
N GLN A 302 14.00 -0.19 -13.48
CA GLN A 302 12.61 -0.46 -13.13
C GLN A 302 12.48 -1.76 -12.32
N TRP A 303 11.86 -1.63 -11.16
CA TRP A 303 11.58 -2.73 -10.24
C TRP A 303 10.08 -2.90 -10.12
N HIS A 304 9.58 -4.09 -10.43
CA HIS A 304 8.15 -4.40 -10.41
C HIS A 304 7.83 -5.41 -9.30
N PRO A 305 6.88 -5.10 -8.40
CA PRO A 305 6.45 -6.04 -7.36
C PRO A 305 5.52 -7.11 -7.94
N PHE A 306 5.76 -8.37 -7.57
CA PHE A 306 4.91 -9.50 -7.90
C PHE A 306 4.77 -10.43 -6.71
N THR A 307 3.54 -10.83 -6.42
CA THR A 307 3.23 -11.75 -5.34
C THR A 307 3.70 -13.17 -5.69
N LEU A 308 4.29 -13.84 -4.71
CA LEU A 308 4.70 -15.22 -4.86
C LEU A 308 3.48 -16.12 -4.91
N THR A 309 3.43 -17.00 -5.91
CA THR A 309 2.39 -18.02 -6.06
C THR A 309 2.84 -19.40 -5.60
N SER A 310 4.16 -19.59 -5.40
CA SER A 310 4.76 -20.80 -4.88
C SER A 310 4.57 -20.95 -3.37
N SER A 311 4.56 -22.19 -2.88
CA SER A 311 4.65 -22.48 -1.44
C SER A 311 6.09 -22.26 -0.94
N PRO A 312 6.32 -21.88 0.33
CA PRO A 312 7.63 -21.95 0.98
C PRO A 312 8.30 -23.33 0.92
N ASP A 313 7.50 -24.38 0.79
CA ASP A 313 7.94 -25.78 0.74
C ASP A 313 8.43 -26.22 -0.68
N GLU A 314 8.17 -25.41 -1.71
CA GLU A 314 8.64 -25.66 -3.07
C GLU A 314 10.13 -25.25 -3.22
N LYS A 315 10.89 -25.98 -4.06
CA LYS A 315 12.33 -25.72 -4.27
C LYS A 315 12.62 -24.46 -5.10
N PHE A 316 11.60 -23.92 -5.77
CA PHE A 316 11.68 -22.73 -6.60
C PHE A 316 10.63 -21.72 -6.12
N ILE A 317 10.85 -20.45 -6.47
CA ILE A 317 9.84 -19.41 -6.27
C ILE A 317 9.14 -19.16 -7.59
N SER A 318 7.81 -19.01 -7.58
CA SER A 318 7.04 -18.72 -8.79
C SER A 318 6.23 -17.44 -8.66
N VAL A 319 6.07 -16.74 -9.77
CA VAL A 319 5.22 -15.56 -9.90
C VAL A 319 4.34 -15.70 -11.14
N HIS A 320 3.11 -15.19 -11.06
CA HIS A 320 2.19 -15.11 -12.19
C HIS A 320 2.01 -13.63 -12.58
N ILE A 321 2.44 -13.29 -13.79
CA ILE A 321 2.51 -11.91 -14.28
C ILE A 321 1.49 -11.74 -15.39
N ASN A 322 0.57 -10.78 -15.22
CA ASN A 322 -0.36 -10.41 -16.29
C ASN A 322 0.28 -9.35 -17.21
N ALA A 323 0.33 -9.63 -18.52
CA ALA A 323 0.96 -8.79 -19.54
C ALA A 323 0.07 -7.60 -19.94
N VAL A 324 -0.10 -6.64 -19.02
CA VAL A 324 -0.99 -5.47 -19.19
C VAL A 324 -0.21 -4.20 -19.52
N GLY A 325 0.89 -3.93 -18.82
CA GLY A 325 1.73 -2.74 -18.98
C GLY A 325 2.90 -2.96 -19.93
N ASP A 326 3.58 -1.87 -20.29
CA ASP A 326 4.66 -1.85 -21.28
C ASP A 326 5.81 -2.79 -20.87
N TRP A 327 6.29 -2.65 -19.63
CA TRP A 327 7.32 -3.54 -19.08
C TRP A 327 6.89 -5.01 -19.04
N THR A 328 5.66 -5.29 -18.58
CA THR A 328 5.18 -6.69 -18.46
C THR A 328 4.98 -7.36 -19.81
N LYS A 329 4.61 -6.60 -20.85
CA LYS A 329 4.49 -7.11 -22.22
C LYS A 329 5.86 -7.40 -22.81
N GLU A 330 6.80 -6.49 -22.66
CA GLU A 330 8.17 -6.69 -23.13
C GLU A 330 8.84 -7.86 -22.41
N PHE A 331 8.58 -8.02 -21.11
CA PHE A 331 9.06 -9.14 -20.32
C PHE A 331 8.49 -10.48 -20.80
N ALA A 332 7.18 -10.53 -21.07
CA ALA A 332 6.56 -11.73 -21.65
C ALA A 332 7.17 -12.08 -23.02
N THR A 333 7.33 -11.10 -23.91
CA THR A 333 7.94 -11.29 -25.23
C THR A 333 9.38 -11.80 -25.12
N ARG A 334 10.18 -11.23 -24.20
CA ARG A 334 11.58 -11.66 -23.96
C ARG A 334 11.69 -13.07 -23.40
N LEU A 335 10.68 -13.54 -22.67
CA LEU A 335 10.55 -14.94 -22.22
C LEU A 335 10.05 -15.89 -23.32
N GLY A 336 9.75 -15.38 -24.52
CA GLY A 336 9.22 -16.16 -25.63
C GLY A 336 7.70 -16.35 -25.60
N CYS A 337 6.98 -15.69 -24.67
CA CYS A 337 5.53 -15.75 -24.60
C CYS A 337 4.92 -14.72 -25.57
N ARG A 338 4.05 -15.15 -26.47
CA ARG A 338 3.35 -14.28 -27.43
C ARG A 338 1.86 -14.34 -27.19
N PHE A 339 1.27 -13.17 -26.94
CA PHE A 339 -0.17 -13.02 -26.76
C PHE A 339 -0.76 -12.40 -28.01
N ASP A 340 -1.37 -13.21 -28.87
CA ASP A 340 -2.10 -12.69 -30.02
C ASP A 340 -3.25 -11.79 -29.58
N GLU A 341 -3.56 -10.76 -30.37
CA GLU A 341 -4.70 -9.85 -30.12
C GLU A 341 -6.05 -10.59 -30.05
N LYS A 342 -6.11 -11.83 -30.54
CA LYS A 342 -7.27 -12.72 -30.51
C LYS A 342 -7.03 -14.00 -29.71
N GLY A 343 -6.62 -13.87 -28.44
CA GLY A 343 -6.81 -14.87 -27.37
C GLY A 343 -6.86 -16.35 -27.76
N GLY A 344 -5.89 -16.85 -28.53
CA GLY A 344 -6.06 -18.11 -29.26
C GLY A 344 -4.80 -18.97 -29.23
N LYS A 345 -4.86 -20.00 -28.36
CA LYS A 345 -4.09 -21.25 -28.34
C LYS A 345 -2.57 -21.17 -28.14
N ASN A 346 -2.10 -22.11 -27.32
CA ASN A 346 -0.71 -22.46 -27.08
C ASN A 346 0.05 -22.58 -28.41
N VAL A 347 0.84 -21.56 -28.73
CA VAL A 347 1.94 -21.71 -29.67
C VAL A 347 3.00 -22.47 -28.89
N GLU A 348 3.18 -23.76 -29.21
CA GLU A 348 4.39 -24.47 -28.81
C GLU A 348 5.58 -23.63 -29.26
N LEU A 349 6.41 -23.22 -28.30
CA LEU A 349 7.57 -22.37 -28.52
C LEU A 349 8.36 -22.93 -29.71
N GLU A 350 8.34 -22.22 -30.84
CA GLU A 350 9.43 -22.35 -31.80
C GLU A 350 10.72 -22.06 -31.03
N SER A 351 11.54 -23.09 -30.94
CA SER A 351 12.85 -23.13 -30.31
C SER A 351 13.80 -22.14 -31.00
N GLN A 352 13.62 -20.85 -30.76
CA GLN A 352 14.67 -19.87 -30.93
C GLN A 352 15.53 -19.91 -29.66
N THR A 353 16.76 -20.34 -29.87
CA THR A 353 17.90 -20.46 -28.95
C THR A 353 18.32 -19.12 -28.35
N THR A 354 17.38 -18.41 -27.70
CA THR A 354 17.70 -17.27 -26.85
C THR A 354 17.76 -17.77 -25.42
N SER A 355 18.92 -17.59 -24.79
CA SER A 355 19.06 -17.85 -23.36
C SER A 355 18.01 -17.04 -22.58
N LEU A 356 17.47 -17.63 -21.52
CA LEU A 356 16.56 -16.93 -20.62
C LEU A 356 17.26 -15.70 -20.03
N PRO A 357 16.56 -14.57 -19.88
CA PRO A 357 17.18 -13.33 -19.44
C PRO A 357 17.72 -13.42 -18.01
N TYR A 358 18.77 -12.67 -17.72
CA TYR A 358 19.24 -12.53 -16.35
C TYR A 358 18.27 -11.68 -15.52
N LEU A 359 17.95 -12.15 -14.30
CA LEU A 359 16.95 -11.54 -13.43
C LEU A 359 17.55 -11.11 -12.10
N LEU A 360 17.25 -9.87 -11.69
CA LEU A 360 17.49 -9.38 -10.35
C LEU A 360 16.21 -9.52 -9.51
N VAL A 361 16.33 -10.10 -8.32
CA VAL A 361 15.18 -10.36 -7.44
C VAL A 361 15.48 -9.86 -6.03
N ASP A 362 14.70 -8.89 -5.58
CA ASP A 362 14.75 -8.34 -4.22
C ASP A 362 13.52 -8.75 -3.42
N GLY A 363 13.73 -9.20 -2.19
CA GLY A 363 12.70 -9.77 -1.33
C GLY A 363 13.21 -11.01 -0.59
N PRO A 364 12.31 -11.72 0.11
CA PRO A 364 10.86 -11.54 0.10
C PRO A 364 10.39 -10.40 1.03
N TYR A 365 9.26 -9.80 0.69
CA TYR A 365 8.62 -8.74 1.47
C TYR A 365 7.32 -9.22 2.09
N GLY A 366 7.15 -8.91 3.38
CA GLY A 366 6.00 -9.36 4.14
C GLY A 366 4.70 -8.67 3.77
N THR A 367 3.60 -9.40 3.96
CA THR A 367 2.24 -8.96 3.65
C THR A 367 1.29 -9.29 4.79
N ILE A 368 0.11 -8.69 4.81
CA ILE A 368 -0.91 -8.94 5.84
C ILE A 368 -1.44 -10.38 5.73
N SER A 369 -1.42 -10.97 4.53
CA SER A 369 -1.84 -12.35 4.32
C SER A 369 -1.01 -13.40 5.06
N GLU A 370 0.18 -13.06 5.57
CA GLU A 370 0.94 -13.96 6.45
C GLU A 370 0.16 -14.32 7.73
N ASP A 371 -0.68 -13.40 8.21
CA ASP A 371 -1.43 -13.53 9.47
C ASP A 371 -2.63 -14.49 9.35
N VAL A 372 -2.91 -15.04 8.16
CA VAL A 372 -3.97 -16.04 7.93
C VAL A 372 -3.93 -17.18 8.95
N PHE A 373 -2.73 -17.63 9.29
CA PHE A 373 -2.53 -18.78 10.17
C PHE A 373 -2.77 -18.46 11.66
N ASP A 374 -3.00 -17.19 12.01
CA ASP A 374 -3.24 -16.73 13.39
C ASP A 374 -4.74 -16.69 13.74
N TYR A 375 -5.63 -16.81 12.75
CA TYR A 375 -7.09 -16.81 12.92
C TYR A 375 -7.66 -18.24 12.95
N GLU A 376 -8.83 -18.42 13.58
CA GLU A 376 -9.54 -19.71 13.57
C GLU A 376 -10.24 -19.98 12.25
N VAL A 377 -10.76 -18.90 11.65
CA VAL A 377 -11.43 -18.95 10.36
C VAL A 377 -10.79 -17.90 9.46
N GLY A 378 -10.30 -18.34 8.31
CA GLY A 378 -9.73 -17.47 7.28
C GLY A 378 -10.70 -17.30 6.11
N VAL A 379 -11.01 -16.06 5.74
CA VAL A 379 -11.79 -15.72 4.54
C VAL A 379 -10.86 -15.04 3.56
N LEU A 380 -10.52 -15.75 2.48
CA LEU A 380 -9.62 -15.31 1.42
C LEU A 380 -10.45 -14.82 0.23
N VAL A 381 -10.40 -13.54 -0.09
CA VAL A 381 -11.20 -12.94 -1.17
C VAL A 381 -10.30 -12.38 -2.27
N GLY A 382 -10.24 -13.09 -3.41
CA GLY A 382 -9.46 -12.70 -4.58
C GLY A 382 -10.32 -12.06 -5.68
N GLY A 383 -9.85 -10.96 -6.28
CA GLY A 383 -10.47 -10.33 -7.44
C GLY A 383 -9.56 -10.36 -8.66
N GLY A 384 -9.95 -11.07 -9.73
CA GLY A 384 -9.13 -11.22 -10.95
C GLY A 384 -7.75 -11.84 -10.65
N ILE A 385 -6.66 -11.21 -11.12
CA ILE A 385 -5.27 -11.62 -10.83
C ILE A 385 -4.88 -11.50 -9.35
N GLY A 386 -5.70 -10.80 -8.54
CA GLY A 386 -5.53 -10.70 -7.09
C GLY A 386 -5.68 -12.03 -6.33
N VAL A 387 -5.92 -13.13 -7.04
CA VAL A 387 -5.90 -14.50 -6.48
C VAL A 387 -4.49 -15.01 -6.16
N THR A 388 -3.46 -14.41 -6.77
CA THR A 388 -2.05 -14.82 -6.64
C THR A 388 -1.51 -15.00 -5.21
N PRO A 389 -1.74 -14.11 -4.22
CA PRO A 389 -1.33 -14.38 -2.83
C PRO A 389 -1.98 -15.64 -2.26
N PHE A 390 -3.25 -15.86 -2.58
CA PHE A 390 -4.02 -16.98 -2.06
C PHE A 390 -3.59 -18.31 -2.69
N ALA A 391 -3.01 -18.30 -3.88
CA ALA A 391 -2.35 -19.47 -4.47
C ALA A 391 -1.27 -20.04 -3.53
N SER A 392 -0.37 -19.17 -3.07
CA SER A 392 0.72 -19.54 -2.18
C SER A 392 0.20 -20.01 -0.82
N ILE A 393 -0.82 -19.33 -0.29
CA ILE A 393 -1.44 -19.70 0.99
C ILE A 393 -2.13 -21.06 0.91
N LEU A 394 -2.95 -21.30 -0.12
CA LEU A 394 -3.67 -22.56 -0.30
C LEU A 394 -2.69 -23.74 -0.50
N LYS A 395 -1.62 -23.56 -1.29
CA LYS A 395 -0.56 -24.57 -1.40
C LYS A 395 0.12 -24.84 -0.06
N THR A 396 0.42 -23.80 0.71
CA THR A 396 1.05 -23.95 2.03
C THR A 396 0.15 -24.72 2.99
N ILE A 397 -1.16 -24.42 2.98
CA ILE A 397 -2.17 -25.17 3.74
C ILE A 397 -2.16 -26.64 3.33
N TRP A 398 -2.16 -26.94 2.03
CA TRP A 398 -2.12 -28.31 1.51
C TRP A 398 -0.86 -29.06 1.94
N TYR A 399 0.34 -28.45 1.81
CA TYR A 399 1.60 -29.06 2.26
C TYR A 399 1.60 -29.34 3.77
N ARG A 400 1.15 -28.38 4.59
CA ARG A 400 1.08 -28.55 6.05
C ARG A 400 0.03 -29.58 6.48
N SER A 401 -1.09 -29.66 5.77
CA SER A 401 -2.12 -30.68 6.02
C SER A 401 -1.58 -32.09 5.83
N LYS A 402 -0.62 -32.31 4.92
CA LYS A 402 -0.02 -33.63 4.66
C LYS A 402 1.07 -34.02 5.64
N GLN A 403 1.69 -33.08 6.35
CA GLN A 403 2.86 -33.33 7.20
C GLN A 403 2.53 -33.58 8.69
N GLU A 404 1.25 -33.80 9.04
CA GLU A 404 0.75 -34.03 10.43
C GLU A 404 1.27 -33.01 11.47
N ASN A 405 1.65 -31.80 11.05
CA ASN A 405 2.23 -30.78 11.93
C ASN A 405 1.66 -29.39 11.65
N ASN A 406 0.83 -28.93 12.60
CA ASN A 406 0.38 -27.56 12.85
C ASN A 406 -0.16 -26.73 11.67
N LEU A 407 -1.45 -26.87 11.38
CA LEU A 407 -2.27 -25.76 10.83
C LEU A 407 -2.54 -24.65 11.88
N ASN A 408 -1.76 -24.60 12.97
CA ASN A 408 -1.91 -23.71 14.11
C ASN A 408 -3.37 -23.66 14.60
N ARG A 409 -3.95 -22.46 14.62
CA ARG A 409 -5.29 -22.13 15.10
C ARG A 409 -6.34 -22.26 13.99
N LEU A 410 -5.94 -22.38 12.73
CA LEU A 410 -6.81 -22.34 11.56
C LEU A 410 -7.59 -23.65 11.40
N LYS A 411 -8.92 -23.57 11.52
CA LYS A 411 -9.85 -24.70 11.48
C LYS A 411 -10.71 -24.74 10.21
N LYS A 412 -10.95 -23.59 9.57
CA LYS A 412 -11.82 -23.46 8.41
C LYS A 412 -11.32 -22.34 7.50
N VAL A 413 -11.33 -22.58 6.19
CA VAL A 413 -10.96 -21.60 5.17
C VAL A 413 -12.09 -21.43 4.16
N TYR A 414 -12.52 -20.19 3.97
CA TYR A 414 -13.42 -19.80 2.89
C TYR A 414 -12.61 -19.09 1.81
N PHE A 415 -12.57 -19.65 0.62
CA PHE A 415 -11.90 -19.05 -0.53
C PHE A 415 -12.95 -18.53 -1.52
N ILE A 416 -13.06 -17.20 -1.63
CA ILE A 416 -14.00 -16.52 -2.51
C ILE A 416 -13.22 -15.90 -3.67
N TRP A 417 -13.48 -16.38 -4.89
CA TRP A 417 -12.82 -15.83 -6.07
C TRP A 417 -13.82 -15.14 -6.99
N VAL A 418 -13.64 -13.84 -7.21
CA VAL A 418 -14.48 -13.02 -8.08
C VAL A 418 -13.72 -12.72 -9.37
N CYS A 419 -14.21 -13.22 -10.50
CA CYS A 419 -13.59 -12.99 -11.79
C CYS A 419 -14.63 -12.57 -12.85
N ARG A 420 -14.16 -11.92 -13.93
CA ARG A 420 -14.97 -11.56 -15.11
C ARG A 420 -14.71 -12.47 -16.29
N ASP A 421 -13.51 -13.01 -16.39
CA ASP A 421 -13.03 -13.76 -17.54
C ASP A 421 -13.05 -15.25 -17.20
N LYS A 422 -13.65 -16.06 -18.07
CA LYS A 422 -13.79 -17.51 -17.84
C LYS A 422 -12.43 -18.20 -17.96
N GLU A 423 -11.62 -17.77 -18.93
CA GLU A 423 -10.28 -18.30 -19.20
C GLU A 423 -9.31 -18.04 -18.04
N ALA A 424 -9.55 -17.02 -17.21
CA ALA A 424 -8.71 -16.74 -16.06
C ALA A 424 -8.81 -17.81 -14.97
N PHE A 425 -9.86 -18.65 -15.00
CA PHE A 425 -9.99 -19.80 -14.11
C PHE A 425 -9.03 -20.94 -14.47
N GLU A 426 -8.66 -21.08 -15.74
CA GLU A 426 -7.98 -22.29 -16.26
C GLU A 426 -6.64 -22.57 -15.58
N TRP A 427 -5.76 -21.56 -15.43
CA TRP A 427 -4.43 -21.79 -14.84
C TRP A 427 -4.46 -22.09 -13.33
N PHE A 428 -5.52 -21.65 -12.64
CA PHE A 428 -5.67 -21.84 -11.20
C PHE A 428 -6.57 -23.04 -10.85
N GLN A 429 -7.35 -23.51 -11.82
CA GLN A 429 -8.31 -24.60 -11.68
C GLN A 429 -7.63 -25.91 -11.29
N ASP A 430 -6.53 -26.27 -11.97
CA ASP A 430 -5.80 -27.52 -11.67
C ASP A 430 -5.31 -27.56 -10.22
N LEU A 431 -4.85 -26.40 -9.71
CA LEU A 431 -4.44 -26.28 -8.32
C LEU A 431 -5.64 -26.44 -7.38
N LEU A 432 -6.76 -25.77 -7.66
CA LEU A 432 -7.96 -25.84 -6.83
C LEU A 432 -8.54 -27.26 -6.79
N LEU A 433 -8.55 -27.97 -7.92
CA LEU A 433 -8.98 -29.36 -8.02
C LEU A 433 -8.11 -30.26 -7.14
N THR A 434 -6.79 -30.17 -7.29
CA THR A 434 -5.84 -30.96 -6.49
C THR A 434 -6.01 -30.72 -5.00
N ILE A 435 -6.25 -29.47 -4.61
CA ILE A 435 -6.44 -29.10 -3.20
C ILE A 435 -7.79 -29.57 -2.66
N GLU A 436 -8.87 -29.49 -3.46
CA GLU A 436 -10.21 -29.92 -3.06
C GLU A 436 -10.32 -31.45 -2.91
N GLU A 437 -9.56 -32.21 -3.70
CA GLU A 437 -9.51 -33.68 -3.61
C GLU A 437 -8.74 -34.18 -2.37
N ASP A 438 -7.64 -33.53 -2.02
CA ASP A 438 -6.71 -34.00 -0.98
C ASP A 438 -7.02 -33.46 0.43
N ILE A 439 -7.70 -32.33 0.56
CA ILE A 439 -8.01 -31.72 1.86
C ILE A 439 -9.27 -32.35 2.47
N ALA A 440 -9.26 -32.52 3.80
CA ALA A 440 -10.40 -33.04 4.55
C ALA A 440 -11.70 -32.30 4.21
N GLU A 441 -12.77 -33.07 3.99
CA GLU A 441 -14.08 -32.53 3.66
C GLU A 441 -14.52 -31.48 4.69
N GLY A 442 -14.90 -30.31 4.19
CA GLY A 442 -15.38 -29.21 5.03
C GLY A 442 -14.30 -28.32 5.64
N PHE A 443 -13.00 -28.58 5.47
CA PHE A 443 -11.94 -27.64 5.89
C PHE A 443 -11.81 -26.43 4.94
N LEU A 444 -11.79 -26.69 3.63
CA LEU A 444 -11.76 -25.66 2.59
C LEU A 444 -13.12 -25.57 1.91
N GLU A 445 -13.64 -24.36 1.76
CA GLU A 445 -14.85 -24.10 0.98
C GLU A 445 -14.56 -23.05 -0.08
N ILE A 446 -14.70 -23.45 -1.34
CA ILE A 446 -14.43 -22.60 -2.50
C ILE A 446 -15.75 -22.02 -2.99
N ARG A 447 -15.81 -20.70 -3.21
CA ARG A 447 -16.95 -20.01 -3.81
C ARG A 447 -16.46 -19.15 -4.97
N THR A 448 -16.63 -19.62 -6.19
CA THR A 448 -16.29 -18.88 -7.41
C THR A 448 -17.47 -18.02 -7.85
N TYR A 449 -17.21 -16.76 -8.19
CA TYR A 449 -18.20 -15.79 -8.66
C TYR A 449 -17.82 -15.29 -10.05
N PHE A 450 -18.63 -15.67 -11.04
CA PHE A 450 -18.49 -15.20 -12.41
C PHE A 450 -19.32 -13.92 -12.63
N THR A 451 -18.63 -12.82 -12.92
CA THR A 451 -19.23 -11.47 -13.08
C THR A 451 -19.19 -10.94 -14.51
N GLY A 452 -18.73 -11.74 -15.47
CA GLY A 452 -18.72 -11.40 -16.88
C GLY A 452 -20.14 -11.26 -17.46
N LYS A 453 -20.25 -10.60 -18.62
CA LYS A 453 -21.54 -10.45 -19.32
C LYS A 453 -21.90 -11.76 -20.00
N ILE A 454 -22.81 -12.52 -19.40
CA ILE A 454 -23.44 -13.69 -20.05
C ILE A 454 -24.88 -13.31 -20.39
N PRO A 455 -25.37 -13.64 -21.61
CA PRO A 455 -26.80 -13.54 -21.91
C PRO A 455 -27.62 -14.29 -20.85
N ALA A 456 -28.68 -13.68 -20.33
CA ALA A 456 -29.44 -14.25 -19.20
C ALA A 456 -29.96 -15.66 -19.46
N ASN A 457 -30.24 -16.01 -20.72
CA ASN A 457 -30.67 -17.36 -21.11
C ASN A 457 -29.53 -18.38 -21.02
N ASP A 458 -28.31 -18.02 -21.40
CA ASP A 458 -27.15 -18.91 -21.34
C ASP A 458 -26.71 -19.11 -19.89
N ALA A 459 -26.75 -18.07 -19.06
CA ALA A 459 -26.49 -18.19 -17.63
C ALA A 459 -27.52 -19.12 -16.95
N LYS A 460 -28.82 -18.95 -17.25
CA LYS A 460 -29.86 -19.85 -16.72
C LYS A 460 -29.69 -21.28 -17.21
N ARG A 461 -29.37 -21.48 -18.49
CA ARG A 461 -29.14 -22.81 -19.06
C ARG A 461 -27.93 -23.49 -18.41
N MET A 462 -26.84 -22.75 -18.23
CA MET A 462 -25.66 -23.25 -17.52
C MET A 462 -26.00 -23.60 -16.07
N MET A 463 -26.72 -22.74 -15.33
CA MET A 463 -27.13 -23.04 -13.95
C MET A 463 -28.07 -24.24 -13.82
N LEU A 464 -28.94 -24.48 -14.82
CA LEU A 464 -29.83 -25.64 -14.85
C LEU A 464 -29.05 -26.92 -15.13
N LEU A 465 -28.17 -26.91 -16.12
CA LEU A 465 -27.29 -28.03 -16.43
C LEU A 465 -26.33 -28.34 -15.26
N ASP A 466 -25.86 -27.30 -14.56
CA ASP A 466 -24.97 -27.43 -13.40
C ASP A 466 -25.65 -28.05 -12.18
N ARG A 467 -26.98 -27.88 -12.05
CA ARG A 467 -27.74 -28.53 -10.97
C ARG A 467 -27.79 -30.04 -11.12
N GLU A 468 -27.76 -30.53 -12.35
CA GLU A 468 -27.85 -31.96 -12.70
C GLU A 468 -26.46 -32.63 -12.77
N ALA A 469 -25.39 -31.84 -12.89
CA ALA A 469 -24.01 -32.33 -12.89
C ALA A 469 -23.47 -32.59 -11.47
N SER A 470 -22.59 -33.59 -11.33
CA SER A 470 -21.89 -33.88 -10.06
C SER A 470 -20.82 -32.83 -9.73
N ASN A 471 -20.21 -32.24 -10.77
CA ASN A 471 -19.15 -31.24 -10.70
C ASN A 471 -19.58 -29.99 -11.47
N ASP A 472 -19.00 -28.85 -11.09
CA ASP A 472 -19.28 -27.54 -11.70
C ASP A 472 -18.92 -27.51 -13.19
N LEU A 473 -19.86 -27.09 -14.05
CA LEU A 473 -19.64 -27.07 -15.51
C LEU A 473 -18.69 -25.96 -15.99
N VAL A 474 -18.37 -25.00 -15.14
CA VAL A 474 -17.48 -23.87 -15.47
C VAL A 474 -16.05 -24.17 -15.06
N THR A 475 -15.85 -24.72 -13.87
CA THR A 475 -14.54 -24.90 -13.23
C THR A 475 -14.20 -26.36 -12.92
N GLY A 476 -15.11 -27.32 -13.18
CA GLY A 476 -14.88 -28.74 -12.89
C GLY A 476 -14.79 -29.11 -11.40
N LEU A 477 -14.84 -28.12 -10.51
CA LEU A 477 -14.73 -28.28 -9.05
C LEU A 477 -16.01 -28.92 -8.48
N ARG A 478 -15.92 -29.51 -7.29
CA ARG A 478 -17.11 -29.92 -6.52
C ARG A 478 -17.89 -28.69 -6.05
N SER A 479 -17.17 -27.62 -5.75
CA SER A 479 -17.71 -26.32 -5.42
C SER A 479 -18.30 -25.60 -6.65
N ARG A 480 -19.58 -25.22 -6.59
CA ARG A 480 -20.31 -24.61 -7.71
C ARG A 480 -19.97 -23.14 -7.93
N THR A 481 -20.01 -22.72 -9.18
CA THR A 481 -19.82 -21.33 -9.61
C THR A 481 -21.12 -20.53 -9.51
N PHE A 482 -21.06 -19.41 -8.79
CA PHE A 482 -22.15 -18.45 -8.68
C PHE A 482 -22.07 -17.42 -9.81
N PHE A 483 -23.21 -17.12 -10.42
CA PHE A 483 -23.31 -16.08 -11.45
C PHE A 483 -23.77 -14.76 -10.84
N GLY A 484 -23.03 -13.68 -11.11
CA GLY A 484 -23.30 -12.35 -10.59
C GLY A 484 -22.35 -11.93 -9.46
N ARG A 485 -22.63 -10.78 -8.86
CA ARG A 485 -21.78 -10.21 -7.79
C ARG A 485 -22.12 -10.86 -6.45
N PRO A 486 -21.10 -11.15 -5.60
CA PRO A 486 -21.34 -11.67 -4.26
C PRO A 486 -22.10 -10.65 -3.40
N ASN A 487 -23.10 -11.12 -2.67
CA ASN A 487 -23.78 -10.33 -1.66
C ASN A 487 -23.07 -10.52 -0.31
N PHE A 488 -22.06 -9.70 -0.05
CA PHE A 488 -21.24 -9.82 1.16
C PHE A 488 -22.02 -9.66 2.46
N ASP A 489 -23.08 -8.84 2.49
CA ASP A 489 -23.90 -8.68 3.70
C ASP A 489 -24.56 -10.00 4.12
N LEU A 490 -25.07 -10.76 3.15
CA LEU A 490 -25.64 -12.09 3.41
C LEU A 490 -24.57 -13.12 3.77
N ILE A 491 -23.44 -13.11 3.05
CA ILE A 491 -22.34 -14.06 3.27
C ILE A 491 -21.75 -13.89 4.67
N PHE A 492 -21.46 -12.66 5.10
CA PHE A 492 -20.92 -12.43 6.45
C PHE A 492 -21.95 -12.68 7.54
N LYS A 493 -23.24 -12.45 7.27
CA LYS A 493 -24.30 -12.83 8.20
C LYS A 493 -24.37 -14.34 8.37
N GLU A 494 -24.25 -15.10 7.28
CA GLU A 494 -24.14 -16.57 7.31
C GLU A 494 -22.92 -17.01 8.13
N PHE A 495 -21.74 -16.45 7.85
CA PHE A 495 -20.51 -16.79 8.58
C PHE A 495 -20.60 -16.49 10.08
N GLY A 496 -21.26 -15.39 10.46
CA GLY A 496 -21.48 -15.04 11.87
C GLY A 496 -22.43 -16.00 12.59
N LEU A 497 -23.36 -16.65 11.86
CA LEU A 497 -24.25 -17.66 12.42
C LEU A 497 -23.56 -19.03 12.53
N VAL A 498 -22.76 -19.39 11.55
CA VAL A 498 -22.05 -20.69 11.51
C VAL A 498 -20.91 -20.73 12.53
N HIS A 499 -20.23 -19.62 12.77
CA HIS A 499 -19.05 -19.55 13.64
C HIS A 499 -19.28 -18.59 14.82
N PRO A 500 -20.09 -18.95 15.83
CA PRO A 500 -20.27 -18.11 17.01
C PRO A 500 -18.98 -18.09 17.85
N LYS A 501 -18.69 -16.96 18.51
CA LYS A 501 -17.52 -16.76 19.40
C LYS A 501 -16.14 -16.92 18.75
N THR A 502 -16.02 -16.71 17.44
CA THR A 502 -14.75 -16.83 16.73
C THR A 502 -14.24 -15.48 16.21
N ASP A 503 -12.90 -15.39 16.13
CA ASP A 503 -12.21 -14.34 15.42
C ASP A 503 -11.99 -14.79 13.96
N VAL A 504 -12.60 -14.08 13.01
CA VAL A 504 -12.54 -14.38 11.58
C VAL A 504 -11.64 -13.37 10.88
N GLY A 505 -10.53 -13.85 10.30
CA GLY A 505 -9.63 -13.03 9.49
C GLY A 505 -10.12 -12.95 8.06
N VAL A 506 -10.37 -11.75 7.54
CA VAL A 506 -10.83 -11.50 6.17
C VAL A 506 -9.71 -10.82 5.40
N PHE A 507 -9.15 -11.51 4.41
CA PHE A 507 -8.01 -11.08 3.60
C PHE A 507 -8.48 -10.82 2.18
N PHE A 508 -8.20 -9.62 1.67
CA PHE A 508 -8.68 -9.19 0.36
C PHE A 508 -7.55 -8.71 -0.54
N CYS A 509 -7.53 -9.20 -1.78
CA CYS A 509 -6.65 -8.71 -2.83
C CYS A 509 -7.45 -8.54 -4.13
N GLY A 510 -7.59 -7.31 -4.62
CA GLY A 510 -8.40 -7.02 -5.81
C GLY A 510 -8.78 -5.54 -5.98
N PRO A 511 -9.78 -5.25 -6.83
CA PRO A 511 -10.15 -3.87 -7.18
C PRO A 511 -10.80 -3.13 -6.01
N LYS A 512 -10.44 -1.84 -5.83
CA LYS A 512 -10.90 -0.98 -4.71
C LYS A 512 -12.42 -0.99 -4.47
N PRO A 513 -13.31 -0.90 -5.48
CA PRO A 513 -14.75 -0.94 -5.24
C PRO A 513 -15.24 -2.26 -4.62
N LEU A 514 -14.57 -3.38 -4.91
CA LEU A 514 -14.89 -4.67 -4.31
C LEU A 514 -14.42 -4.71 -2.84
N GLY A 515 -13.22 -4.18 -2.58
CA GLY A 515 -12.67 -4.04 -1.23
C GLY A 515 -13.49 -3.12 -0.33
N ASP A 516 -13.97 -1.98 -0.85
CA ASP A 516 -14.81 -1.04 -0.09
C ASP A 516 -16.14 -1.70 0.34
N GLY A 517 -16.75 -2.49 -0.55
CA GLY A 517 -17.96 -3.25 -0.25
C GLY A 517 -17.72 -4.33 0.81
N LEU A 518 -16.61 -5.06 0.69
CA LEU A 518 -16.20 -6.09 1.64
C LEU A 518 -15.92 -5.49 3.03
N HIS A 519 -15.16 -4.39 3.09
CA HIS A 519 -14.86 -3.67 4.32
C HIS A 519 -16.12 -3.15 5.00
N LYS A 520 -17.07 -2.60 4.24
CA LYS A 520 -18.38 -2.17 4.78
C LYS A 520 -19.16 -3.33 5.37
N ALA A 521 -19.22 -4.46 4.68
CA ALA A 521 -19.94 -5.64 5.14
C ALA A 521 -19.31 -6.23 6.42
N CYS A 522 -17.98 -6.37 6.46
CA CYS A 522 -17.25 -6.83 7.66
C CYS A 522 -17.57 -5.96 8.88
N ASN A 523 -17.55 -4.62 8.72
CA ASN A 523 -17.83 -3.70 9.81
C ASN A 523 -19.30 -3.72 10.25
N THR A 524 -20.23 -3.97 9.33
CA THR A 524 -21.67 -4.00 9.62
C THR A 524 -22.07 -5.28 10.35
N GLN A 525 -21.49 -6.42 9.98
CA GLN A 525 -21.85 -7.74 10.53
C GLN A 525 -21.00 -8.15 11.74
N THR A 526 -19.98 -7.39 12.10
CA THR A 526 -19.17 -7.65 13.31
C THR A 526 -20.00 -7.47 14.57
N ASN A 527 -20.10 -8.52 15.38
CA ASN A 527 -20.79 -8.48 16.67
C ASN A 527 -19.76 -8.60 17.80
N ALA A 528 -19.56 -7.50 18.54
CA ALA A 528 -18.57 -7.42 19.61
C ALA A 528 -19.03 -8.04 20.96
N SER A 529 -20.24 -8.62 21.03
CA SER A 529 -20.70 -9.34 22.22
C SER A 529 -19.84 -10.58 22.49
N GLU A 530 -19.80 -11.05 23.75
CA GLU A 530 -19.07 -12.26 24.16
C GLU A 530 -19.51 -13.54 23.43
N THR A 531 -20.70 -13.53 22.82
CA THR A 531 -21.24 -14.63 22.02
C THR A 531 -21.15 -14.39 20.51
N GLY A 532 -20.72 -13.20 20.09
CA GLY A 532 -20.70 -12.76 18.69
C GLY A 532 -19.41 -13.09 17.95
N THR A 533 -19.47 -13.02 16.63
CA THR A 533 -18.34 -13.22 15.72
C THR A 533 -17.71 -11.88 15.37
N LYS A 534 -16.37 -11.82 15.39
CA LYS A 534 -15.60 -10.62 15.05
C LYS A 534 -14.89 -10.80 13.73
N PHE A 535 -15.12 -9.88 12.78
CA PHE A 535 -14.43 -9.89 11.49
C PHE A 535 -13.28 -8.88 11.47
N TYR A 536 -12.09 -9.36 11.11
CA TYR A 536 -10.89 -8.55 11.00
C TYR A 536 -10.52 -8.39 9.53
N PHE A 537 -10.71 -7.19 8.98
CA PHE A 537 -10.46 -6.93 7.56
C PHE A 537 -9.03 -6.47 7.30
N GLY A 538 -8.32 -7.19 6.44
CA GLY A 538 -7.03 -6.84 5.86
C GLY A 538 -7.14 -6.71 4.34
N THR A 539 -6.63 -5.62 3.79
CA THR A 539 -6.56 -5.40 2.34
C THR A 539 -5.12 -5.38 1.88
N GLU A 540 -4.86 -6.00 0.74
CA GLU A 540 -3.60 -5.93 0.02
C GLU A 540 -3.76 -5.04 -1.21
N HIS A 541 -2.71 -4.27 -1.48
CA HIS A 541 -2.59 -3.43 -2.66
C HIS A 541 -1.27 -3.78 -3.34
N PHE A 542 -1.35 -4.48 -4.47
CA PHE A 542 -0.22 -4.75 -5.35
C PHE A 542 -0.35 -3.93 -6.62
#